data_AF-A0A554JM54-F1
#
_entry.id   AF-A0A554JM54-F1
#
_cell.length_a   1.000
_cell.length_b   1.000
_cell.length_c   1.000
_cell.angle_alpha   90.00
_cell.angle_beta   90.00
_cell.angle_gamma   90.00
#
_symmetry.space_group_name_H-M   'P 1'
#
loop_
_entity.id
_entity.type
_entity.pdbx_description
1 polymer ?
#
loop_
_entity_poly.entity_id
_entity_poly.type
_entity_poly.pdbx_seq_one_letter_code
_entity_poly.pdbx_strand_id
1 'polypeptide(L)'
;MIQDRSLVVIADNSGAKIGRVFKVLGSAAKRYAEIGELVTLSVQVAEPRKGVKKKDILRGVVVRQRKAFRRKDGSYIKKGDTVVVLAGVDRGKSGKVTQVFPKTNMVLVEGTGMRKKHAKPRREGQKGQIIDKQFPIHASNVSLKK
;
A
#
# COMPACT_ATOMS: atom_id res chain seq x y z
N MET A 1 -0.36 -12.95 1.05
CA MET A 1 -1.05 -14.22 0.75
C MET A 1 -2.54 -13.98 0.86
N ILE A 2 -3.24 -14.31 -0.22
CA ILE A 2 -4.70 -14.34 -0.32
C ILE A 2 -5.05 -15.78 -0.67
N GLN A 3 -6.08 -16.35 -0.05
CA GLN A 3 -6.50 -17.73 -0.26
C GLN A 3 -8.00 -17.81 -0.56
N ASP A 4 -8.51 -19.01 -0.85
CA ASP A 4 -9.95 -19.24 -0.95
C ASP A 4 -10.70 -18.68 0.27
N ARG A 5 -11.89 -18.13 0.02
CA ARG A 5 -12.79 -17.46 0.98
C ARG A 5 -12.27 -16.17 1.63
N SER A 6 -11.07 -15.71 1.27
CA SER A 6 -10.53 -14.44 1.80
C SER A 6 -11.42 -13.26 1.39
N LEU A 7 -11.71 -12.38 2.35
CA LEU A 7 -12.32 -11.08 2.06
C LEU A 7 -11.23 -10.08 1.65
N VAL A 8 -11.44 -9.42 0.51
CA VAL A 8 -10.49 -8.48 -0.08
C VAL A 8 -11.20 -7.15 -0.37
N VAL A 9 -10.47 -6.06 -0.20
CA VAL A 9 -10.91 -4.74 -0.64
C VAL A 9 -10.54 -4.59 -2.10
N ILE A 10 -11.51 -4.21 -2.92
CA ILE A 10 -11.32 -3.97 -4.35
C ILE A 10 -10.81 -2.53 -4.52
N ALA A 11 -9.75 -2.39 -5.30
CA ALA A 11 -9.00 -1.14 -5.47
C ALA A 11 -9.06 -0.65 -6.92
N ASP A 12 -10.22 -0.79 -7.56
CA ASP A 12 -10.50 -0.31 -8.90
C ASP A 12 -11.67 0.69 -8.89
N ASN A 13 -12.01 1.23 -10.06
CA ASN A 13 -13.13 2.14 -10.27
C ASN A 13 -14.39 1.44 -10.80
N SER A 14 -14.46 0.10 -10.72
CA SER A 14 -15.58 -0.70 -11.24
C SER A 14 -16.88 -0.49 -10.46
N GLY A 15 -16.78 0.03 -9.23
CA GLY A 15 -17.87 0.18 -8.28
C GLY A 15 -17.94 -0.93 -7.24
N ALA A 16 -17.17 -2.02 -7.38
CA ALA A 16 -17.09 -3.04 -6.35
C ALA A 16 -16.21 -2.56 -5.17
N LYS A 17 -16.65 -2.81 -3.93
CA LYS A 17 -15.91 -2.40 -2.71
C LYS A 17 -15.25 -3.57 -2.01
N ILE A 18 -16.01 -4.64 -1.80
CA ILE A 18 -15.55 -5.83 -1.07
C ILE A 18 -15.82 -7.06 -1.93
N GLY A 19 -14.80 -7.90 -2.10
CA GLY A 19 -14.88 -9.18 -2.77
C GLY A 19 -14.56 -10.34 -1.82
N ARG A 20 -15.19 -11.50 -2.04
CA ARG A 20 -14.78 -12.78 -1.45
C ARG A 20 -14.11 -13.62 -2.52
N VAL A 21 -12.87 -14.02 -2.27
CA VAL A 21 -12.13 -14.89 -3.18
C VAL A 21 -12.78 -16.27 -3.21
N PHE A 22 -12.96 -16.81 -4.42
CA PHE A 22 -13.50 -18.14 -4.67
C PHE A 22 -12.42 -19.11 -5.18
N LYS A 23 -11.47 -18.59 -5.98
CA LYS A 23 -10.40 -19.43 -6.54
C LYS A 23 -9.14 -18.62 -6.80
N VAL A 24 -8.01 -19.15 -6.37
CA VAL A 24 -6.68 -18.69 -6.80
C VAL A 24 -6.37 -19.34 -8.15
N LEU A 25 -6.05 -18.53 -9.16
CA LEU A 25 -5.72 -19.04 -10.49
C LEU A 25 -4.22 -19.38 -10.57
N GLY A 26 -3.89 -20.40 -11.37
CA GLY A 26 -2.53 -20.93 -11.50
C GLY A 26 -2.52 -22.46 -11.50
N SER A 27 -1.50 -23.05 -10.90
CA SER A 27 -1.34 -24.50 -10.80
C SER A 27 -2.40 -25.16 -9.90
N ALA A 28 -2.70 -26.44 -10.15
CA ALA A 28 -3.74 -27.18 -9.43
C ALA A 28 -3.51 -27.26 -7.92
N ALA A 29 -2.25 -27.31 -7.49
CA ALA A 29 -1.87 -27.37 -6.07
C ALA A 29 -1.83 -26.00 -5.38
N LYS A 30 -2.09 -24.90 -6.10
CA LYS A 30 -1.87 -23.55 -5.59
C LYS A 30 -2.94 -23.12 -4.60
N ARG A 31 -2.53 -22.92 -3.35
CA ARG A 31 -3.42 -22.51 -2.24
C ARG A 31 -3.45 -21.01 -1.98
N TYR A 32 -2.41 -20.29 -2.39
CA TYR A 32 -2.22 -18.88 -2.08
C TYR A 32 -1.90 -18.08 -3.34
N ALA A 33 -2.50 -16.91 -3.45
CA ALA A 33 -2.14 -15.86 -4.39
C ALA A 33 -1.18 -14.85 -3.73
N GLU A 34 -0.16 -14.48 -4.48
CA GLU A 34 0.76 -13.38 -4.18
C GLU A 34 0.50 -12.15 -5.07
N ILE A 35 1.27 -11.09 -4.88
CA ILE A 35 1.15 -9.87 -5.70
C ILE A 35 1.43 -10.20 -7.17
N GLY A 36 0.59 -9.68 -8.07
CA GLY A 36 0.67 -9.87 -9.51
C GLY A 36 -0.12 -11.08 -10.03
N GLU A 37 -0.70 -11.88 -9.13
CA GLU A 37 -1.40 -13.11 -9.52
C GLU A 37 -2.90 -12.90 -9.63
N LEU A 38 -3.55 -13.72 -10.45
CA LEU A 38 -4.98 -13.64 -10.72
C LEU A 38 -5.79 -14.45 -9.70
N VAL A 39 -6.90 -13.86 -9.26
CA VAL A 39 -7.92 -14.51 -8.43
C VAL A 39 -9.29 -14.32 -9.03
N THR A 40 -10.17 -15.30 -8.85
CA THR A 40 -11.60 -15.16 -9.12
C THR A 40 -12.31 -14.85 -7.81
N LEU A 41 -13.15 -13.81 -7.80
CA LEU A 41 -13.84 -13.32 -6.62
C LEU A 41 -15.32 -13.05 -6.90
N SER A 42 -16.14 -13.17 -5.86
CA SER A 42 -17.55 -12.76 -5.86
C SER A 42 -17.69 -11.44 -5.11
N VAL A 43 -18.35 -10.45 -5.73
CA VAL A 43 -18.58 -9.14 -5.13
C VAL A 43 -19.58 -9.24 -3.98
N GLN A 44 -19.16 -8.85 -2.77
CA GLN A 44 -20.01 -8.85 -1.58
C GLN A 44 -20.70 -7.52 -1.37
N VAL A 45 -20.03 -6.43 -1.72
CA VAL A 45 -20.53 -5.05 -1.60
C VAL A 45 -20.13 -4.27 -2.85
N ALA A 46 -21.10 -3.59 -3.45
CA ALA A 46 -20.92 -2.73 -4.61
C ALA A 46 -21.58 -1.37 -4.38
N GLU A 47 -21.10 -0.36 -5.09
CA GLU A 47 -21.71 0.97 -5.17
C GLU A 47 -23.01 0.94 -5.96
N PRO A 48 -24.02 1.72 -5.54
CA PRO A 48 -25.24 1.86 -6.30
C PRO A 48 -24.97 2.51 -7.68
N ARG A 49 -25.79 2.18 -8.68
CA ARG A 49 -25.78 2.76 -10.05
C ARG A 49 -24.54 2.44 -10.92
N LYS A 50 -23.56 1.69 -10.41
CA LYS A 50 -22.44 1.18 -11.22
C LYS A 50 -22.83 -0.11 -11.94
N GLY A 51 -22.08 -0.46 -12.98
CA GLY A 51 -22.33 -1.66 -13.79
C GLY A 51 -22.12 -2.97 -13.03
N VAL A 52 -21.19 -2.98 -12.07
CA VAL A 52 -20.92 -4.15 -11.23
C VAL A 52 -21.91 -4.22 -10.06
N LYS A 53 -22.54 -5.39 -9.90
CA LYS A 53 -23.57 -5.66 -8.90
C LYS A 53 -23.04 -6.62 -7.82
N LYS A 54 -23.77 -6.67 -6.70
CA LYS A 54 -23.54 -7.67 -5.66
C LYS A 54 -23.76 -9.07 -6.24
N LYS A 55 -22.89 -10.01 -5.84
CA LYS A 55 -22.77 -11.41 -6.29
C LYS A 55 -22.10 -11.61 -7.65
N ASP A 56 -21.81 -10.56 -8.40
CA ASP A 56 -21.07 -10.69 -9.66
C ASP A 56 -19.72 -11.39 -9.43
N ILE A 57 -19.36 -12.27 -10.37
CA ILE A 57 -18.11 -13.01 -10.35
C ILE A 57 -17.14 -12.33 -11.29
N LEU A 58 -16.03 -11.84 -10.74
CA LEU A 58 -15.02 -11.10 -11.46
C LEU A 58 -13.65 -11.75 -11.27
N ARG A 59 -12.76 -11.51 -12.24
CA ARG A 59 -11.33 -11.81 -12.09
C ARG A 59 -10.60 -10.52 -11.71
N GLY A 60 -9.67 -10.63 -10.78
CA GLY A 60 -8.86 -9.52 -10.33
C GLY A 60 -7.40 -9.92 -10.17
N VAL A 61 -6.50 -8.95 -10.34
CA VAL A 61 -5.08 -9.10 -10.04
C VAL A 61 -4.84 -8.65 -8.60
N VAL A 62 -4.09 -9.44 -7.84
CA VAL A 62 -3.67 -9.08 -6.49
C VAL A 62 -2.62 -7.97 -6.58
N VAL A 63 -2.98 -6.73 -6.30
CA VAL A 63 -2.03 -5.59 -6.34
C VAL A 63 -1.35 -5.34 -4.98
N ARG A 64 -1.91 -5.87 -3.89
CA ARG A 64 -1.43 -5.65 -2.53
C ARG A 64 -1.78 -6.84 -1.64
N GLN A 65 -0.91 -7.14 -0.67
CA GLN A 65 -1.14 -8.17 0.34
C GLN A 65 -0.61 -7.73 1.71
N ARG A 66 -1.16 -8.28 2.80
CA ARG A 66 -0.70 -7.99 4.16
C ARG A 66 0.65 -8.64 4.50
N LYS A 67 0.93 -9.82 3.93
CA LYS A 67 2.23 -10.51 4.08
C LYS A 67 3.31 -9.66 3.41
N ALA A 68 4.42 -9.39 4.10
CA ALA A 68 5.54 -8.68 3.50
C ALA A 68 5.97 -9.34 2.18
N PHE A 69 6.07 -8.56 1.11
CA PHE A 69 6.51 -9.02 -0.20
C PHE A 69 8.02 -8.93 -0.29
N ARG A 70 8.68 -10.06 -0.57
CA ARG A 70 10.11 -10.09 -0.86
C ARG A 70 10.29 -9.62 -2.30
N ARG A 71 11.06 -8.56 -2.50
CA ARG A 71 11.36 -8.05 -3.84
C ARG A 71 12.19 -9.06 -4.62
N LYS A 72 12.15 -8.98 -5.96
CA LYS A 72 12.92 -9.90 -6.85
C LYS A 72 14.43 -9.89 -6.58
N ASP A 73 14.95 -8.76 -6.11
CA ASP A 73 16.35 -8.61 -5.69
C ASP A 73 16.62 -9.15 -4.27
N GLY A 74 15.61 -9.72 -3.61
CA GLY A 74 15.70 -10.22 -2.24
C GLY A 74 15.73 -9.14 -1.17
N SER A 75 15.62 -7.85 -1.54
CA SER A 75 15.81 -6.75 -0.63
C SER A 75 14.62 -6.53 0.31
N TYR A 76 14.97 -6.20 1.55
CA TYR A 76 14.07 -5.64 2.55
C TYR A 76 14.54 -4.22 2.81
N ILE A 77 13.63 -3.25 2.79
CA ILE A 77 13.97 -1.89 3.21
C ILE A 77 14.10 -1.89 4.73
N LYS A 78 15.30 -1.58 5.21
CA LYS A 78 15.65 -1.48 6.62
C LYS A 78 15.95 -0.05 6.98
N LYS A 79 15.96 0.23 8.29
CA LYS A 79 16.47 1.50 8.80
C LYS A 79 17.96 1.59 8.44
N GLY A 80 18.36 2.75 7.93
CA GLY A 80 19.73 3.03 7.52
C GLY A 80 19.99 2.89 6.02
N ASP A 81 19.10 2.25 5.27
CA ASP A 81 19.26 2.09 3.82
C ASP A 81 19.09 3.43 3.10
N THR A 82 19.85 3.62 2.01
CA THR A 82 19.62 4.73 1.09
C THR A 82 18.64 4.30 0.02
N VAL A 83 17.54 5.04 -0.12
CA VAL A 83 16.49 4.74 -1.08
C VAL A 83 16.24 5.90 -2.03
N VAL A 84 15.79 5.60 -3.23
CA VAL A 84 15.30 6.56 -4.22
C VAL A 84 13.77 6.45 -4.34
N VAL A 85 13.09 7.59 -4.39
CA VAL A 85 11.65 7.65 -4.57
C VAL A 85 11.31 7.44 -6.05
N LEU A 86 10.52 6.41 -6.32
CA LEU A 86 10.11 6.00 -7.67
C LEU A 86 8.89 6.78 -8.18
N ALA A 87 8.01 7.21 -7.27
CA ALA A 87 6.70 7.77 -7.63
C ALA A 87 6.20 8.77 -6.58
N GLY A 88 5.34 9.70 -7.03
CA GLY A 88 4.76 10.77 -6.22
C GLY A 88 5.46 12.12 -6.38
N VAL A 89 5.13 13.06 -5.50
CA VAL A 89 5.63 14.46 -5.54
C VAL A 89 7.15 14.53 -5.44
N ASP A 90 7.75 13.61 -4.68
CA ASP A 90 9.20 13.55 -4.44
C ASP A 90 9.94 12.58 -5.37
N ARG A 91 9.34 12.19 -6.51
CA ARG A 91 9.97 11.27 -7.47
C ARG A 91 11.37 11.75 -7.88
N GLY A 92 12.32 10.83 -7.88
CA GLY A 92 13.73 11.09 -8.22
C GLY A 92 14.59 11.53 -7.04
N LYS A 93 14.00 11.97 -5.92
CA LYS A 93 14.77 12.29 -4.71
C LYS A 93 15.29 11.00 -4.06
N SER A 94 16.47 11.09 -3.46
CA SER A 94 17.04 10.01 -2.65
C SER A 94 17.27 10.47 -1.22
N GLY A 95 17.13 9.55 -0.27
CA GLY A 95 17.35 9.83 1.15
C GLY A 95 17.56 8.55 1.95
N LYS A 96 18.02 8.72 3.19
CA LYS A 96 18.22 7.62 4.13
C LYS A 96 16.92 7.27 4.84
N VAL A 97 16.67 5.97 5.03
CA VAL A 97 15.51 5.49 5.78
C VAL A 97 15.75 5.66 7.27
N THR A 98 14.98 6.54 7.92
CA THR A 98 15.05 6.78 9.36
C THR A 98 14.22 5.79 10.16
N GLN A 99 13.06 5.40 9.61
CA GLN A 99 12.15 4.50 10.28
C GLN A 99 11.36 3.66 9.27
N VAL A 100 11.12 2.40 9.62
CA VAL A 100 10.28 1.48 8.86
C VAL A 100 9.05 1.15 9.69
N PHE A 101 7.88 1.13 9.06
CA PHE A 101 6.61 0.76 9.67
C PHE A 101 6.06 -0.51 8.99
N PRO A 102 6.46 -1.72 9.42
CA PRO A 102 6.09 -2.96 8.73
C PRO A 102 4.58 -3.22 8.69
N LYS A 103 3.85 -2.86 9.76
CA LYS A 103 2.39 -3.09 9.86
C LYS A 103 1.59 -2.30 8.83
N THR A 104 2.04 -1.08 8.51
CA THR A 104 1.37 -0.17 7.56
C THR A 104 2.07 -0.10 6.21
N ASN A 105 3.18 -0.83 6.05
CA ASN A 105 4.01 -0.84 4.84
C ASN A 105 4.49 0.56 4.42
N MET A 106 4.85 1.38 5.41
CA MET A 106 5.35 2.73 5.22
C MET A 106 6.81 2.85 5.63
N VAL A 107 7.54 3.80 5.05
CA VAL A 107 8.92 4.14 5.40
C VAL A 107 9.07 5.64 5.53
N LEU A 108 9.82 6.08 6.53
CA LEU A 108 10.21 7.47 6.70
C LEU A 108 11.59 7.64 6.07
N VAL A 109 11.70 8.55 5.10
CA VAL A 109 12.92 8.76 4.31
C VAL A 109 13.30 10.23 4.38
N GLU A 110 14.49 10.53 4.89
CA GLU A 110 15.01 11.90 5.08
C GLU A 110 14.88 12.74 3.81
N GLY A 111 14.47 14.01 3.96
CA GLY A 111 14.31 14.97 2.86
C GLY A 111 13.09 14.75 1.95
N THR A 112 12.27 13.73 2.18
CA THR A 112 11.05 13.44 1.40
C THR A 112 9.79 13.51 2.26
N GLY A 113 8.61 13.69 1.68
CA GLY A 113 7.34 13.66 2.40
C GLY A 113 7.14 14.84 3.36
N MET A 114 7.80 15.97 3.14
CA MET A 114 7.65 17.16 3.98
C MET A 114 6.28 17.81 3.73
N ARG A 115 5.54 18.05 4.81
CA ARG A 115 4.25 18.75 4.76
C ARG A 115 4.15 19.75 5.91
N LYS A 116 3.58 20.93 5.61
CA LYS A 116 3.25 21.94 6.60
C LYS A 116 2.17 21.41 7.55
N LYS A 117 2.49 21.37 8.84
CA LYS A 117 1.57 21.00 9.91
C LYS A 117 1.36 22.19 10.83
N HIS A 118 0.11 22.63 10.95
CA HIS A 118 -0.29 23.60 11.96
C HIS A 118 -0.29 22.91 13.33
N ALA A 119 0.60 23.35 14.22
CA ALA A 119 0.72 22.84 15.57
C ALA A 119 0.11 23.83 16.54
N LYS A 120 -0.83 23.34 17.38
CA LYS A 120 -1.36 24.10 18.49
C LYS A 120 -0.25 24.35 19.53
N PRO A 121 -0.25 25.50 20.21
CA PRO A 121 0.71 25.78 21.27
C PRO A 121 0.56 24.79 22.42
N ARG A 122 1.69 24.38 23.01
CA ARG A 122 1.75 23.39 24.10
C ARG A 122 1.78 24.02 25.49
N ARG A 123 2.09 25.32 25.58
CA ARG A 123 2.11 26.09 26.82
C ARG A 123 1.29 27.35 26.64
N GLU A 124 0.65 27.78 27.73
CA GLU A 124 -0.12 29.02 27.78
C GLU A 124 0.81 30.22 27.47
N GLY A 125 0.38 31.10 26.56
CA GLY A 125 1.18 32.23 26.08
C GLY A 125 2.04 31.99 24.82
N GLN A 126 2.18 30.75 24.33
CA GLN A 126 2.86 30.49 23.05
C GLN A 126 1.90 30.64 21.87
N LYS A 127 2.36 31.25 20.77
CA LYS A 127 1.60 31.32 19.51
C LYS A 127 1.68 29.98 18.77
N GLY A 128 0.61 29.64 18.04
CA GLY A 128 0.63 28.47 17.16
C GLY A 128 1.72 28.60 16.09
N GLN A 129 2.34 27.48 15.73
CA GLN A 129 3.45 27.45 14.76
C GLN A 129 3.13 26.52 13.58
N ILE A 130 3.56 26.91 12.39
CA ILE A 130 3.55 26.05 11.20
C ILE A 130 4.88 25.30 11.19
N ILE A 131 4.82 23.98 11.36
CA ILE A 131 6.01 23.12 11.39
C ILE A 131 6.04 22.31 10.10
N ASP A 132 7.17 22.31 9.41
CA ASP A 132 7.41 21.33 8.37
C ASP A 132 7.72 19.97 9.01
N LYS A 133 6.76 19.06 8.91
CA LYS A 133 6.90 17.71 9.45
C LYS A 133 7.06 16.71 8.32
N GLN A 134 7.97 15.78 8.54
CA GLN A 134 8.16 14.66 7.64
C GLN A 134 7.06 13.60 7.82
N PHE A 135 6.48 13.16 6.71
CA PHE A 135 5.50 12.09 6.66
C PHE A 135 6.07 10.87 5.95
N PRO A 136 5.71 9.67 6.40
CA PRO A 136 6.21 8.45 5.78
C PRO A 136 5.55 8.23 4.42
N ILE A 137 6.31 7.64 3.52
CA ILE A 137 5.90 7.27 2.17
C ILE A 137 5.71 5.74 2.08
N HIS A 138 4.86 5.29 1.17
CA HIS A 138 4.60 3.86 1.05
C HIS A 138 5.84 3.13 0.52
N ALA A 139 6.16 1.97 1.09
CA ALA A 139 7.37 1.21 0.75
C ALA A 139 7.39 0.77 -0.73
N SER A 140 6.27 0.70 -1.44
CA SER A 140 6.25 0.42 -2.89
C SER A 140 6.81 1.57 -3.73
N ASN A 141 6.79 2.80 -3.22
CA ASN A 141 7.19 3.99 -3.97
C ASN A 141 8.67 4.31 -3.81
N VAL A 142 9.44 3.40 -3.22
CA VAL A 142 10.87 3.57 -2.99
C VAL A 142 11.64 2.35 -3.46
N SER A 143 12.82 2.55 -4.03
CA SER A 143 13.79 1.50 -4.36
C SER A 143 15.06 1.68 -3.56
N LEU A 144 15.77 0.60 -3.26
CA LEU A 144 17.15 0.73 -2.80
C LEU A 144 17.96 1.46 -3.89
N LYS A 145 18.77 2.42 -3.47
CA LYS A 145 19.76 3.06 -4.33
C LYS A 145 20.98 2.13 -4.34
N LYS A 146 21.28 1.56 -5.51
CA LYS A 146 22.53 0.81 -5.71
C LYS A 146 23.71 1.76 -5.69
#